data_AF-A0A1V5TT16-F1
#
_entry.id   AF-A0A1V5TT16-F1
#
_cell.length_a   1.000
_cell.length_b   1.000
_cell.length_c   1.000
_cell.angle_alpha   90.00
_cell.angle_beta   90.00
_cell.angle_gamma   90.00
#
_symmetry.space_group_name_H-M   'P 1'
#
loop_
_entity.id
_entity.type
_entity.pdbx_description
1 polymer ?
#
loop_
_entity_poly.entity_id
_entity_poly.type
_entity_poly.pdbx_seq_one_letter_code
_entity_poly.pdbx_strand_id
1 'polypeptide(L)'
;MFVFSFKEKFLFTLLLFLGLVVFTSCGDNTSKEPSKTDKTENTSGLTAFELENGIGPVKKKLELGPIDPVLVKKGQEIFDSKCAACHKLDERYVGPAQRDIIKRRTPEYIINYMLNPDENLQRHPEAKKLLAEYMTPMPNQNLTIDDAKALLDYFRKVAEEK
;
A
#
# COMPACT_ATOMS: atom_id res chain seq x y z
N MET A 1 13.25 73.48 6.38
CA MET A 1 14.38 73.01 7.18
C MET A 1 14.56 71.51 6.88
N PHE A 2 15.65 71.16 6.17
CA PHE A 2 16.18 69.82 5.79
C PHE A 2 15.21 68.88 5.04
N VAL A 3 15.23 68.72 3.70
CA VAL A 3 16.27 68.27 2.74
C VAL A 3 16.72 66.81 2.94
N PHE A 4 16.41 66.00 1.91
CA PHE A 4 16.80 64.62 1.63
C PHE A 4 18.30 64.33 1.79
N SER A 5 18.66 63.09 2.15
CA SER A 5 19.98 62.53 1.83
C SER A 5 19.96 61.00 1.70
N PHE A 6 19.80 60.55 0.46
CA PHE A 6 20.07 59.20 -0.02
C PHE A 6 21.55 59.18 -0.46
N LYS A 7 22.38 58.32 0.15
CA LYS A 7 23.79 58.17 -0.22
C LYS A 7 23.99 56.84 -0.92
N GLU A 8 24.21 56.94 -2.23
CA GLU A 8 24.93 55.96 -3.02
C GLU A 8 26.42 55.89 -2.62
N LYS A 9 27.07 54.76 -2.93
CA LYS A 9 28.36 54.65 -3.65
C LYS A 9 28.79 53.17 -3.68
N PHE A 10 28.85 52.56 -4.88
CA PHE A 10 30.07 52.42 -5.71
C PHE A 10 30.84 51.15 -5.28
N LEU A 11 30.69 49.99 -5.95
CA LEU A 11 31.36 49.58 -7.20
C LEU A 11 32.90 49.77 -7.14
N PHE A 12 33.67 48.73 -7.53
CA PHE A 12 35.12 48.50 -7.39
C PHE A 12 35.51 47.88 -6.03
N THR A 13 36.14 46.70 -5.93
CA THR A 13 37.39 46.28 -6.58
C THR A 13 37.57 44.76 -6.54
N LEU A 14 37.93 44.20 -7.70
CA LEU A 14 38.51 42.89 -7.96
C LEU A 14 39.87 42.72 -7.25
N LEU A 15 40.09 41.67 -6.46
CA LEU A 15 41.45 41.19 -6.14
C LEU A 15 41.49 39.68 -5.85
N LEU A 16 41.95 39.00 -6.89
CA LEU A 16 42.60 37.69 -7.00
C LEU A 16 43.39 37.25 -5.76
N PHE A 17 43.05 36.10 -5.17
CA PHE A 17 44.01 35.28 -4.42
C PHE A 17 43.96 33.82 -4.89
N LEU A 18 45.04 33.47 -5.59
CA LEU A 18 45.44 32.16 -6.05
C LEU A 18 45.96 31.33 -4.86
N GLY A 19 45.44 30.13 -4.66
CA GLY A 19 45.89 29.19 -3.64
C GLY A 19 45.76 27.75 -4.12
N LEU A 20 46.77 27.29 -4.85
CA LEU A 20 46.94 25.94 -5.37
C LEU A 20 47.44 25.01 -4.24
N VAL A 21 46.70 23.96 -3.91
CA VAL A 21 47.23 22.75 -3.26
C VAL A 21 46.69 21.53 -4.00
N VAL A 22 47.59 20.61 -4.32
CA VAL A 22 47.41 19.55 -5.30
C VAL A 22 47.43 18.17 -4.61
N PHE A 23 46.79 17.20 -5.28
CA PHE A 23 47.00 15.75 -5.30
C PHE A 23 46.20 14.82 -4.34
N THR A 24 45.15 14.21 -4.95
CA THR A 24 44.80 12.77 -5.06
C THR A 24 44.59 11.90 -3.81
N SER A 25 43.42 11.23 -3.73
CA SER A 25 43.32 9.76 -3.90
C SER A 25 41.85 9.27 -3.87
N CYS A 26 41.62 8.11 -4.49
CA CYS A 26 40.37 7.42 -4.85
C CYS A 26 39.50 6.88 -3.71
N GLY A 27 38.22 6.65 -4.04
CA GLY A 27 37.56 5.35 -3.81
C GLY A 27 36.54 5.29 -2.67
N ASP A 28 35.24 5.30 -2.99
CA ASP A 28 34.41 4.08 -2.96
C ASP A 28 32.98 4.41 -3.42
N ASN A 29 32.38 3.50 -4.18
CA ASN A 29 31.02 3.60 -4.71
C ASN A 29 30.03 3.19 -3.63
N THR A 30 29.19 4.10 -3.17
CA THR A 30 27.90 3.73 -2.58
C THR A 30 26.88 4.80 -2.91
N SER A 31 26.07 4.51 -3.92
CA SER A 31 24.81 5.19 -4.18
C SER A 31 23.89 5.03 -2.97
N LYS A 32 24.01 5.92 -1.99
CA LYS A 32 22.93 6.16 -1.03
C LYS A 32 21.88 7.01 -1.72
N GLU A 33 20.94 6.32 -2.34
CA GLU A 33 19.63 6.85 -2.67
C GLU A 33 19.04 7.50 -1.40
N PRO A 34 18.67 8.80 -1.44
CA PRO A 34 17.85 9.35 -0.38
C PRO A 34 16.44 8.82 -0.60
N SER A 35 16.05 7.82 0.19
CA SER A 35 14.65 7.41 0.35
C SER A 35 13.85 8.63 0.78
N LYS A 36 13.19 9.28 -0.17
CA LYS A 36 12.17 10.29 0.09
C LYS A 36 11.07 9.60 0.87
N THR A 37 11.09 9.81 2.17
CA THR A 37 9.94 9.58 3.03
C THR A 37 8.94 10.70 2.71
N ASP A 38 8.07 10.46 1.74
CA ASP A 38 6.88 11.29 1.57
C ASP A 38 5.96 11.04 2.77
N LYS A 39 6.15 11.86 3.81
CA LYS A 39 5.14 12.07 4.85
C LYS A 39 4.00 12.87 4.22
N THR A 40 3.12 12.18 3.51
CA THR A 40 1.75 12.67 3.39
C THR A 40 1.06 12.32 4.69
N GLU A 41 0.87 13.30 5.57
CA GLU A 41 0.02 13.14 6.75
C GLU A 41 -1.41 12.86 6.28
N ASN A 42 -1.78 11.58 6.17
CA ASN A 42 -3.18 11.19 6.18
C ASN A 42 -3.69 11.22 7.63
N THR A 43 -4.93 11.63 7.82
CA THR A 43 -5.58 11.69 9.13
C THR A 43 -5.78 10.31 9.78
N SER A 44 -5.48 9.21 9.05
CA SER A 44 -5.59 7.83 9.51
C SER A 44 -4.30 7.26 10.13
N GLY A 45 -3.17 7.96 10.08
CA GLY A 45 -1.88 7.48 10.56
C GLY A 45 -1.38 6.22 9.83
N LEU A 46 -1.78 6.04 8.56
CA LEU A 46 -1.36 4.91 7.72
C LEU A 46 -0.24 5.32 6.78
N THR A 47 0.66 4.40 6.46
CA THR A 47 1.61 4.62 5.36
C THR A 47 0.90 4.66 4.01
N ALA A 48 1.53 5.24 2.98
CA ALA A 48 1.01 5.19 1.62
C ALA A 48 0.77 3.75 1.14
N PHE A 49 1.67 2.83 1.50
CA PHE A 49 1.51 1.41 1.20
C PHE A 49 0.25 0.83 1.86
N GLU A 50 0.04 1.08 3.15
CA GLU A 50 -1.13 0.55 3.87
C GLU A 50 -2.45 1.15 3.40
N LEU A 51 -2.44 2.40 2.93
CA LEU A 51 -3.63 3.05 2.39
C LEU A 51 -4.11 2.41 1.07
N GLU A 52 -3.17 1.89 0.26
CA GLU A 52 -3.48 1.20 -0.99
C GLU A 52 -3.70 -0.31 -0.77
N ASN A 53 -2.92 -0.92 0.12
CA ASN A 53 -2.73 -2.37 0.21
C ASN A 53 -3.24 -2.97 1.53
N GLY A 54 -3.98 -2.20 2.33
CA GLY A 54 -4.52 -2.67 3.61
C GLY A 54 -3.46 -2.81 4.69
N ILE A 55 -3.94 -2.98 5.93
CA ILE A 55 -3.09 -3.12 7.11
C ILE A 55 -2.90 -4.59 7.41
N GLY A 56 -1.68 -5.11 7.26
CA GLY A 56 -1.42 -6.53 7.55
C GLY A 56 0.05 -6.93 7.37
N PRO A 57 0.32 -8.24 7.35
CA PRO A 57 1.68 -8.78 7.30
C PRO A 57 2.37 -8.62 5.93
N VAL A 58 1.63 -8.39 4.85
CA VAL A 58 2.21 -8.09 3.54
C VAL A 58 2.60 -6.62 3.50
N LYS A 59 3.91 -6.34 3.41
CA LYS A 59 4.49 -4.99 3.45
C LYS A 59 5.18 -4.55 2.15
N LYS A 60 5.10 -5.37 1.11
CA LYS A 60 5.69 -5.13 -0.22
C LYS A 60 4.74 -5.67 -1.30
N LYS A 61 4.91 -5.19 -2.53
CA LYS A 61 4.17 -5.71 -3.68
C LYS A 61 4.52 -7.17 -3.93
N LEU A 62 3.52 -7.95 -4.32
CA LEU A 62 3.60 -9.36 -4.63
C LEU A 62 3.85 -9.52 -6.13
N GLU A 63 4.82 -10.36 -6.46
CA GLU A 63 5.00 -10.85 -7.82
C GLU A 63 4.07 -12.04 -8.02
N LEU A 64 3.06 -11.88 -8.89
CA LEU A 64 2.08 -12.93 -9.17
C LEU A 64 2.55 -13.82 -10.31
N GLY A 65 2.65 -15.13 -10.03
CA GLY A 65 2.82 -16.15 -11.06
C GLY A 65 1.51 -16.49 -11.79
N PRO A 66 1.57 -17.47 -12.71
CA PRO A 66 0.37 -18.10 -13.27
C PRO A 66 -0.58 -18.59 -12.16
N ILE A 67 -1.87 -18.64 -12.45
CA ILE A 67 -2.86 -19.22 -11.53
C ILE A 67 -2.51 -20.70 -11.34
N ASP A 68 -2.34 -21.14 -10.09
CA ASP A 68 -2.04 -22.52 -9.75
C ASP A 68 -3.34 -23.30 -9.47
N PRO A 69 -3.68 -24.33 -10.26
CA PRO A 69 -4.89 -25.13 -10.04
C PRO A 69 -4.97 -25.79 -8.66
N VAL A 70 -3.84 -26.12 -8.04
CA VAL A 70 -3.80 -26.69 -6.68
C VAL A 70 -4.21 -25.64 -5.66
N LEU A 71 -3.70 -24.41 -5.80
CA LEU A 71 -4.09 -23.29 -4.95
C LEU A 71 -5.55 -22.88 -5.18
N VAL A 72 -6.03 -22.88 -6.42
CA VAL A 72 -7.45 -22.62 -6.73
C VAL A 72 -8.35 -23.61 -6.00
N LYS A 73 -8.05 -24.91 -6.08
CA LYS A 73 -8.85 -25.93 -5.39
C LYS A 73 -8.83 -25.75 -3.88
N LYS A 74 -7.65 -25.54 -3.29
CA LYS A 74 -7.53 -25.25 -1.85
C LYS A 74 -8.30 -23.99 -1.46
N GLY A 75 -8.20 -22.92 -2.26
CA GLY A 75 -8.88 -21.66 -2.05
C GLY A 75 -10.40 -21.80 -2.10
N GLN A 76 -10.92 -22.60 -3.03
CA GLN A 76 -12.34 -22.92 -3.10
C GLN A 76 -12.81 -23.64 -1.83
N GLU A 77 -12.11 -24.68 -1.38
CA GLU A 77 -12.45 -25.41 -0.14
C GLU A 77 -12.46 -24.49 1.10
N ILE A 78 -11.52 -23.55 1.16
CA ILE A 78 -11.49 -22.53 2.22
C ILE A 78 -12.66 -21.56 2.07
N PHE A 79 -12.96 -21.09 0.86
CA PHE A 79 -14.07 -20.18 0.62
C PHE A 79 -15.40 -20.82 1.06
N ASP A 80 -15.63 -22.07 0.67
CA ASP A 80 -16.85 -22.81 1.00
C ASP A 80 -17.00 -23.02 2.51
N SER A 81 -15.91 -23.31 3.22
CA SER A 81 -15.94 -23.59 4.66
C SER A 81 -15.92 -22.36 5.56
N LYS A 82 -15.24 -21.27 5.16
CA LYS A 82 -14.98 -20.10 6.01
C LYS A 82 -15.60 -18.79 5.50
N CYS A 83 -15.98 -18.70 4.23
CA CYS A 83 -16.39 -17.43 3.61
C CYS A 83 -17.83 -17.45 3.09
N ALA A 84 -18.31 -18.59 2.58
CA ALA A 84 -19.59 -18.74 1.89
C ALA A 84 -20.83 -18.51 2.79
N ALA A 85 -20.64 -18.57 4.11
CA ALA A 85 -21.65 -18.19 5.10
C ALA A 85 -22.00 -16.70 5.05
N CYS A 86 -21.08 -15.85 4.58
CA CYS A 86 -21.27 -14.40 4.53
C CYS A 86 -21.15 -13.81 3.11
N HIS A 87 -20.40 -14.44 2.22
CA HIS A 87 -20.13 -13.95 0.87
C HIS A 87 -20.68 -14.85 -0.21
N LYS A 88 -21.17 -14.23 -1.28
CA LYS A 88 -21.47 -14.88 -2.56
C LYS A 88 -20.52 -14.34 -3.62
N LEU A 89 -20.39 -15.06 -4.74
CA LEU A 89 -19.54 -14.61 -5.83
C LEU A 89 -20.16 -13.42 -6.56
N ASP A 90 -21.45 -13.48 -6.88
CA ASP A 90 -22.08 -12.54 -7.83
C ASP A 90 -23.10 -11.58 -7.21
N GLU A 91 -23.44 -11.76 -5.94
CA GLU A 91 -24.45 -10.93 -5.29
C GLU A 91 -24.05 -10.49 -3.88
N ARG A 92 -24.70 -9.42 -3.44
CA ARG A 92 -24.65 -8.97 -2.05
C ARG A 92 -25.37 -9.99 -1.16
N TYR A 93 -24.75 -10.32 -0.03
CA TYR A 93 -25.37 -11.13 1.01
C TYR A 93 -25.16 -10.47 2.38
N VAL A 94 -24.55 -11.15 3.35
CA VAL A 94 -24.08 -10.52 4.60
C VAL A 94 -22.90 -9.59 4.31
N GLY A 95 -22.03 -9.99 3.39
CA GLY A 95 -20.92 -9.19 2.86
C GLY A 95 -21.02 -8.94 1.35
N PRO A 96 -20.08 -8.17 0.77
CA PRO A 96 -20.02 -7.88 -0.65
C PRO A 96 -19.83 -9.12 -1.53
N ALA A 97 -20.21 -8.99 -2.80
CA ALA A 97 -19.93 -9.96 -3.86
C ALA A 97 -18.42 -10.07 -4.14
N GLN A 98 -17.89 -11.29 -4.22
CA GLN A 98 -16.43 -11.51 -4.27
C GLN A 98 -15.83 -11.78 -5.65
N ARG A 99 -16.62 -12.15 -6.67
CA ARG A 99 -16.08 -12.58 -7.97
C ARG A 99 -15.08 -11.59 -8.56
N ASP A 100 -15.46 -10.32 -8.59
CA ASP A 100 -14.66 -9.26 -9.22
C ASP A 100 -13.75 -8.52 -8.22
N ILE A 101 -13.45 -9.08 -7.05
CA ILE A 101 -12.65 -8.38 -6.03
C ILE A 101 -11.26 -8.01 -6.53
N ILE A 102 -10.64 -8.87 -7.34
CA ILE A 102 -9.33 -8.66 -7.97
C ILE A 102 -9.31 -7.51 -8.98
N LYS A 103 -10.49 -7.08 -9.47
CA LYS A 103 -10.64 -5.89 -10.33
C LYS A 103 -10.76 -4.60 -9.53
N ARG A 104 -11.03 -4.68 -8.22
CA ARG A 104 -11.31 -3.54 -7.33
C ARG A 104 -10.21 -3.28 -6.29
N ARG A 105 -9.44 -4.30 -5.94
CA ARG A 105 -8.45 -4.26 -4.86
C ARG A 105 -7.16 -4.93 -5.30
N THR A 106 -6.05 -4.48 -4.73
CA THR A 106 -4.76 -5.10 -4.97
C THR A 106 -4.69 -6.49 -4.33
N PRO A 107 -3.86 -7.41 -4.84
CA PRO A 107 -3.61 -8.71 -4.22
C PRO A 107 -3.21 -8.60 -2.74
N GLU A 108 -2.39 -7.61 -2.41
CA GLU A 108 -1.92 -7.33 -1.06
C GLU A 108 -3.07 -6.86 -0.16
N TYR A 109 -3.95 -5.99 -0.67
CA TYR A 109 -5.14 -5.58 0.06
C TYR A 109 -6.02 -6.76 0.43
N ILE A 110 -6.29 -7.63 -0.55
CA ILE A 110 -7.12 -8.82 -0.35
C ILE A 110 -6.52 -9.71 0.74
N ILE A 111 -5.22 -10.00 0.67
CA ILE A 111 -4.52 -10.82 1.67
C ILE A 111 -4.49 -10.13 3.04
N ASN A 112 -4.08 -8.86 3.11
CA ASN A 112 -3.98 -8.13 4.38
C ASN A 112 -5.35 -7.99 5.07
N TYR A 113 -6.41 -7.75 4.31
CA TYR A 113 -7.77 -7.66 4.86
C TYR A 113 -8.23 -9.01 5.43
N MET A 114 -7.97 -10.12 4.72
CA MET A 114 -8.33 -11.47 5.20
C MET A 114 -7.54 -11.88 6.46
N LEU A 115 -6.29 -11.44 6.59
CA LEU A 115 -5.41 -11.78 7.72
C LEU A 115 -5.56 -10.85 8.92
N ASN A 116 -6.10 -9.64 8.74
CA ASN A 116 -6.21 -8.64 9.79
C ASN A 116 -7.48 -7.77 9.64
N PRO A 117 -8.68 -8.37 9.60
CA PRO A 117 -9.91 -7.61 9.34
C PRO A 117 -10.20 -6.60 10.45
N ASP A 118 -9.93 -6.92 11.72
CA ASP A 118 -10.25 -6.07 12.86
C ASP A 118 -9.56 -4.70 12.78
N GLU A 119 -8.25 -4.67 12.55
CA GLU A 119 -7.50 -3.42 12.44
C GLU A 119 -7.87 -2.65 11.18
N ASN A 120 -8.12 -3.34 10.06
CA ASN A 120 -8.62 -2.70 8.85
C ASN A 120 -9.97 -2.02 9.12
N LEU A 121 -10.93 -2.71 9.73
CA LEU A 121 -12.24 -2.14 10.09
C LEU A 121 -12.11 -0.93 11.04
N GLN A 122 -11.11 -0.93 11.94
CA GLN A 122 -10.89 0.17 12.88
C GLN A 122 -10.16 1.37 12.29
N ARG A 123 -9.30 1.19 11.28
CA ARG A 123 -8.37 2.23 10.82
C ARG A 123 -8.44 2.51 9.33
N HIS A 124 -8.60 1.49 8.49
CA HIS A 124 -8.56 1.64 7.04
C HIS A 124 -9.85 2.29 6.51
N PRO A 125 -9.78 3.41 5.75
CA PRO A 125 -10.96 4.16 5.32
C PRO A 125 -11.93 3.32 4.48
N GLU A 126 -11.42 2.53 3.54
CA GLU A 126 -12.27 1.65 2.72
C GLU A 126 -12.97 0.56 3.54
N ALA A 127 -12.29 -0.02 4.53
CA ALA A 127 -12.89 -1.03 5.40
C ALA A 127 -13.99 -0.43 6.28
N LYS A 128 -13.81 0.81 6.77
CA LYS A 128 -14.84 1.56 7.49
C LYS A 128 -16.06 1.83 6.63
N LYS A 129 -15.85 2.19 5.36
CA LYS A 129 -16.95 2.37 4.39
C LYS A 129 -17.74 1.07 4.21
N LEU A 130 -17.05 -0.05 4.01
CA LEU A 130 -17.68 -1.36 3.94
C LEU A 130 -18.43 -1.69 5.24
N LEU A 131 -17.84 -1.44 6.41
CA LEU A 131 -18.53 -1.67 7.68
C LEU A 131 -19.81 -0.83 7.81
N ALA A 132 -19.77 0.43 7.40
CA ALA A 132 -20.95 1.29 7.41
C ALA A 132 -22.05 0.80 6.43
N GLU A 133 -21.64 0.25 5.29
CA GLU A 133 -22.57 -0.23 4.26
C GLU A 133 -23.19 -1.61 4.60
N TYR A 134 -22.42 -2.51 5.22
CA TYR A 134 -22.84 -3.88 5.51
C TYR A 134 -23.26 -4.09 6.97
N MET A 135 -22.96 -3.13 7.85
CA MET A 135 -23.28 -3.12 9.29
C MET A 135 -22.87 -4.39 10.06
N THR A 136 -21.99 -5.21 9.47
CA THR A 136 -21.54 -6.48 10.01
C THR A 136 -20.02 -6.53 9.93
N PRO A 137 -19.29 -6.59 11.05
CA PRO A 137 -17.84 -6.72 11.02
C PRO A 137 -17.46 -8.10 10.47
N MET A 138 -16.48 -8.15 9.55
CA MET A 138 -15.88 -9.41 9.12
C MET A 138 -15.01 -9.95 10.27
N PRO A 139 -15.30 -11.14 10.82
CA PRO A 139 -14.48 -11.71 11.89
C PRO A 139 -13.20 -12.31 11.31
N ASN A 140 -12.15 -12.33 12.13
CA ASN A 140 -10.91 -13.02 11.79
C ASN A 140 -11.16 -14.54 11.63
N GLN A 141 -10.90 -15.06 10.43
CA GLN A 141 -11.08 -16.46 10.08
C GLN A 141 -9.88 -17.37 10.45
N ASN A 142 -8.92 -16.80 11.20
CA ASN A 142 -7.67 -17.44 11.62
C ASN A 142 -6.96 -18.10 10.43
N LEU A 143 -6.85 -17.36 9.33
CA LEU A 143 -6.20 -17.82 8.10
C LEU A 143 -4.69 -17.70 8.24
N THR A 144 -3.96 -18.66 7.69
CA THR A 144 -2.52 -18.49 7.46
C THR A 144 -2.29 -17.68 6.18
N ILE A 145 -1.07 -17.17 5.99
CA ILE A 145 -0.72 -16.47 4.74
C ILE A 145 -0.88 -17.37 3.50
N ASP A 146 -0.65 -18.68 3.64
CA ASP A 146 -0.81 -19.64 2.54
C ASP A 146 -2.28 -19.92 2.23
N ASP A 147 -3.16 -19.87 3.24
CA ASP A 147 -4.60 -19.94 3.03
C ASP A 147 -5.11 -18.68 2.31
N ALA A 148 -4.62 -17.51 2.70
CA ALA A 148 -4.95 -16.25 2.05
C ALA A 148 -4.46 -16.20 0.59
N LYS A 149 -3.29 -16.75 0.28
CA LYS A 149 -2.79 -16.90 -1.09
C LYS A 149 -3.63 -17.87 -1.91
N ALA A 150 -4.05 -19.00 -1.33
CA ALA A 150 -4.94 -19.94 -2.00
C ALA A 150 -6.30 -19.28 -2.35
N LEU A 151 -6.88 -18.53 -1.42
CA LEU A 151 -8.10 -17.74 -1.66
C LEU A 151 -7.89 -16.69 -2.76
N LEU A 152 -6.74 -16.01 -2.78
CA LEU A 152 -6.41 -15.05 -3.84
C LEU A 152 -6.41 -15.72 -5.22
N ASP A 153 -5.80 -16.89 -5.37
CA ASP A 153 -5.78 -17.62 -6.64
C ASP A 153 -7.17 -18.12 -7.04
N TYR A 154 -7.98 -18.57 -6.07
CA TYR A 154 -9.39 -18.86 -6.31
C TYR A 154 -10.15 -17.63 -6.83
N PHE A 155 -9.97 -16.45 -6.20
CA PHE A 155 -10.59 -15.20 -6.66
C PHE A 155 -10.11 -14.77 -8.05
N ARG A 156 -8.82 -14.94 -8.36
CA ARG A 156 -8.28 -14.70 -9.71
C ARG A 156 -8.97 -15.60 -10.73
N LYS A 157 -9.12 -16.89 -10.42
CA LYS A 157 -9.77 -17.86 -11.29
C LYS A 157 -11.23 -17.50 -11.57
N VAL A 158 -12.05 -17.31 -10.53
CA VAL A 158 -13.49 -17.06 -10.72
C VAL A 158 -13.79 -15.72 -11.39
N ALA A 159 -12.86 -14.76 -11.33
CA ALA A 159 -12.98 -13.48 -12.03
C ALA A 159 -12.85 -13.60 -13.56
N GLU A 160 -12.21 -14.67 -14.05
CA GLU A 160 -12.05 -14.99 -15.48
C GLU A 160 -13.20 -15.84 -16.04
N GLU A 161 -14.06 -16.39 -15.17
CA GLU A 161 -15.15 -17.30 -15.54
C GLU A 161 -16.48 -16.59 -15.89
N LYS A 162 -16.47 -15.26 -15.98
CA LYS A 162 -17.63 -14.42 -16.28
C LYS A 162 -17.40 -13.59 -17.53
#